data_AF-A0A3C1RII3-F1
#
_entry.id   AF-A0A3C1RII3-F1
#
_cell.length_a   1.000
_cell.length_b   1.000
_cell.length_c   1.000
_cell.angle_alpha   90.00
_cell.angle_beta   90.00
_cell.angle_gamma   90.00
#
_symmetry.space_group_name_H-M   'P 1'
#
loop_
_entity.id
_entity.type
_entity.pdbx_description
1 polymer ?
#
loop_
_entity_poly.entity_id
_entity_poly.type
_entity_poly.pdbx_seq_one_letter_code
_entity_poly.pdbx_strand_id
1 'polypeptide(L)' 'MTKRQKAANKKKASKRVLVEHSIGIVKVYQIVKNRIRIRKNDARDLVMDLCCGLANFKIEQKSVT' A
#
# COMPACT_ATOMS: atom_id res chain seq x y z
N MET A 1 -10.93 20.65 -21.41
CA MET A 1 -11.20 19.35 -20.75
C MET A 1 -12.68 19.20 -20.50
N THR A 2 -13.33 18.22 -21.14
CA THR A 2 -14.78 18.01 -21.08
C THR A 2 -15.22 17.62 -19.66
N LYS A 3 -16.43 17.98 -19.22
CA LYS A 3 -16.94 17.63 -17.87
C LYS A 3 -16.81 16.13 -17.55
N ARG A 4 -17.05 15.27 -18.54
CA ARG A 4 -16.87 13.81 -18.44
C ARG A 4 -15.41 13.41 -18.15
N GLN A 5 -14.44 14.05 -18.80
CA GLN A 5 -13.01 13.80 -18.55
C GLN A 5 -12.59 14.29 -17.16
N LYS A 6 -13.09 15.44 -16.70
CA LYS A 6 -12.89 15.92 -15.32
C LYS A 6 -13.39 14.93 -14.28
N ALA A 7 -14.59 14.39 -14.46
CA ALA A 7 -15.15 13.40 -13.55
C ALA A 7 -14.33 12.10 -13.53
N ALA A 8 -13.94 11.59 -14.70
CA ALA A 8 -13.10 10.39 -14.81
C ALA A 8 -11.73 10.57 -14.15
N ASN A 9 -11.08 11.71 -14.40
CA ASN A 9 -9.78 12.03 -13.82
C ASN A 9 -9.86 12.19 -12.29
N LYS A 10 -10.92 12.82 -11.78
CA LYS A 10 -11.17 12.93 -10.32
C LYS A 10 -11.32 11.55 -9.67
N LYS A 11 -12.08 10.64 -10.28
CA LYS A 11 -12.24 9.27 -9.79
C LYS A 11 -10.92 8.49 -9.79
N LYS A 12 -10.12 8.63 -10.85
CA LYS A 12 -8.80 7.99 -10.95
C LYS A 12 -7.81 8.55 -9.93
N ALA A 13 -7.78 9.86 -9.75
CA ALA A 13 -6.91 10.52 -8.78
C ALA A 13 -7.26 10.11 -7.34
N SER A 14 -8.55 10.08 -6.99
CA SER A 14 -9.00 9.64 -5.65
C SER A 14 -8.55 8.21 -5.34
N LYS A 15 -8.63 7.28 -6.31
CA LYS A 15 -8.09 5.92 -6.13
C LYS A 15 -6.58 5.90 -5.96
N ARG A 16 -5.84 6.70 -6.74
CA ARG A 16 -4.37 6.78 -6.64
C ARG A 16 -3.92 7.23 -5.27
N VAL A 17 -4.57 8.24 -4.68
CA VAL A 17 -4.21 8.74 -3.34
C VAL A 17 -4.26 7.62 -2.30
N LEU A 18 -5.33 6.80 -2.32
CA LEU A 18 -5.44 5.65 -1.43
C LEU A 18 -4.31 4.63 -1.64
N VAL A 19 -4.04 4.28 -2.90
CA VAL A 19 -2.99 3.31 -3.25
C VAL A 19 -1.60 3.82 -2.85
N GLU A 20 -1.28 5.07 -3.17
CA GLU A 20 0.01 5.68 -2.84
C GLU A 20 0.22 5.77 -1.32
N HIS A 21 -0.83 6.07 -0.57
CA HIS A 21 -0.78 6.08 0.89
C HIS A 21 -0.48 4.68 1.46
N SER A 22 -1.20 3.66 1.00
CA SER A 22 -0.95 2.25 1.41
C SER A 22 0.48 1.82 1.07
N ILE A 23 0.98 2.15 -0.13
CA ILE A 23 2.35 1.87 -0.54
C ILE A 23 3.36 2.62 0.35
N GLY A 24 3.06 3.87 0.72
CA GLY A 24 3.88 4.66 1.64
C GLY A 24 4.02 4.01 3.01
N ILE A 25 2.92 3.49 3.56
CA ILE A 25 2.91 2.76 4.83
C ILE A 25 3.75 1.49 4.73
N VAL A 26 3.57 0.70 3.65
CA VAL A 26 4.34 -0.55 3.47
C VAL A 26 5.84 -0.27 3.29
N LYS A 27 6.21 0.84 2.66
CA LYS A 27 7.62 1.24 2.48
C LYS A 27 8.36 1.60 3.78
N VAL A 28 7.63 1.84 4.89
CA VAL A 28 8.24 1.98 6.23
C VAL A 28 8.95 0.68 6.64
N TYR A 29 8.42 -0.47 6.22
CA TYR A 29 9.07 -1.76 6.41
C TYR A 29 10.26 -1.87 5.45
N GLN A 30 11.41 -1.28 5.85
CA GLN A 30 12.65 -1.27 5.08
C GLN A 30 13.12 -2.67 4.67
N ILE A 31 12.64 -3.72 5.35
CA ILE A 31 12.91 -5.11 4.96
C ILE A 31 12.37 -5.43 3.56
N VAL A 32 11.15 -5.01 3.26
CA VAL A 32 10.47 -5.16 1.96
C VAL A 32 11.17 -4.32 0.90
N LYS A 33 11.57 -3.09 1.26
CA LYS A 33 12.14 -2.11 0.33
C LYS A 33 13.62 -2.36 -0.01
N ASN A 34 14.45 -2.67 0.98
CA ASN A 34 15.91 -2.53 0.88
C ASN A 34 16.72 -3.75 1.36
N ARG A 35 16.14 -4.68 2.14
CA ARG A 35 16.95 -5.70 2.87
C ARG A 35 16.67 -7.15 2.50
N ILE A 36 15.57 -7.47 1.81
CA ILE A 36 15.24 -8.88 1.54
C ILE A 36 16.22 -9.48 0.51
N ARG A 37 17.12 -10.35 0.99
CA ARG A 37 18.09 -11.09 0.16
C ARG A 37 17.71 -12.56 -0.03
N ILE A 38 16.53 -12.94 0.45
CA ILE A 38 16.03 -14.31 0.39
C ILE A 38 15.80 -14.70 -1.08
N ARG A 39 16.34 -15.85 -1.48
CA ARG A 39 16.24 -16.46 -2.83
C ARG A 39 15.20 -17.57 -2.92
N LYS A 40 14.52 -17.90 -1.81
CA LYS A 40 13.44 -18.88 -1.80
C LYS A 40 12.22 -18.28 -2.49
N ASN A 41 11.63 -19.03 -3.41
CA ASN A 41 10.34 -18.67 -4.02
C ASN A 41 9.28 -18.48 -2.93
N ASP A 42 8.34 -17.57 -3.16
CA ASP A 42 7.23 -17.20 -2.27
C ASP A 42 7.60 -16.48 -0.96
N ALA A 43 8.87 -16.49 -0.55
CA ALA A 43 9.29 -15.82 0.68
C ALA A 43 9.16 -14.28 0.59
N ARG A 44 9.29 -13.71 -0.61
CA ARG A 44 9.09 -12.27 -0.82
C ARG A 44 7.61 -11.90 -0.74
N ASP A 45 6.75 -12.71 -1.33
CA ASP A 45 5.31 -12.49 -1.33
C ASP A 45 4.74 -12.67 0.08
N LEU A 46 5.18 -13.68 0.82
CA LEU A 46 4.80 -13.87 2.22
C LEU A 46 5.22 -12.68 3.09
N VAL A 47 6.45 -12.16 2.92
CA VAL A 47 6.90 -10.98 3.67
C VAL A 47 6.10 -9.74 3.30
N MET A 48 5.70 -9.60 2.04
CA MET A 48 4.83 -8.52 1.58
C MET A 48 3.44 -8.64 2.23
N ASP A 49 2.83 -9.82 2.22
CA ASP A 49 1.52 -10.09 2.80
C ASP A 49 1.50 -9.81 4.31
N LEU A 50 2.53 -10.24 5.03
CA LEU A 50 2.69 -9.95 6.46
C LEU A 50 2.80 -8.45 6.72
N CYS A 51 3.58 -7.72 5.92
CA CYS A 51 3.71 -6.26 6.08
C CYS A 51 2.39 -5.54 5.78
N CYS A 52 1.65 -6.00 4.75
CA CYS A 52 0.32 -5.49 4.44
C CYS A 52 -0.68 -5.77 5.57
N GLY A 53 -0.68 -6.99 6.14
CA GLY A 53 -1.50 -7.36 7.29
C GLY A 53 -1.23 -6.48 8.52
N LEU A 54 0.05 -6.26 8.85
CA LEU A 54 0.46 -5.38 9.95
C LEU A 54 0.08 -3.91 9.71
N ALA A 55 0.22 -3.43 8.47
CA ALA A 55 -0.19 -2.07 8.10
C ALA A 55 -1.70 -1.88 8.29
N ASN A 56 -2.52 -2.84 7.85
CA ASN A 56 -3.96 -2.82 8.00
C ASN A 56 -4.37 -2.87 9.47
N PHE A 57 -3.77 -3.77 10.25
CA PHE A 57 -4.00 -3.86 11.69
C PHE A 57 -3.71 -2.54 12.42
N LYS A 58 -2.62 -1.85 12.04
CA LYS A 58 -2.27 -0.54 12.61
C LYS A 58 -3.29 0.55 12.26
N ILE A 59 -3.87 0.52 11.06
CA ILE A 59 -4.93 1.45 10.64
C ILE A 59 -6.22 1.16 11.43
N GLU A 60 -6.56 -0.11 11.59
CA GLU A 60 -7.75 -0.55 12.32
C GLU A 60 -7.67 -0.19 13.81
N GLN A 61 -6.54 -0.48 14.48
CA GLN A 61 -6.31 -0.08 15.87
C GLN A 61 -6.42 1.44 16.09
N LYS A 62 -5.92 2.25 15.14
CA LYS A 62 -6.03 3.71 15.20
C LYS A 62 -7.45 4.24 15.01
N SER A 63 -8.34 3.43 14.45
CA SER A 63 -9.74 3.80 14.26
C SER A 63 -10.59 3.53 15.50
N VAL A 64 -10.06 2.77 16.47
CA VAL A 64 -10.71 2.36 17.72
C VAL A 64 -10.29 3.22 18.92
N THR A 65 -9.31 4.12 18.76
CA THR A 65 -8.89 5.11 19.78
C THR A 65 -9.36 6.50 19.39
#